data_AF-A0A376BZN7-F1
#
_entry.id   AF-A0A376BZN7-F1
#
_cell.length_a   1.000
_cell.length_b   1.000
_cell.length_c   1.000
_cell.angle_alpha   90.00
_cell.angle_beta   90.00
_cell.angle_gamma   90.00
#
_symmetry.space_group_name_H-M   'P 1'
#
loop_
_entity.id
_entity.type
_entity.pdbx_description
1 polymer ?
#
loop_
_entity_poly.entity_id
_entity_poly.type
_entity_poly.pdbx_seq_one_letter_code
_entity_poly.pdbx_strand_id
1 'polypeptide(L)'
;MKWLQKRFYYVAMPKLRIEDEATWRAKKYQSISMKYQSLGMTKEEFYIFANEAVGLKKHFSSMTELSKTSLEKLYRKTMAKTKK
;
A
#
# COMPACT_ATOMS: atom_id res chain seq x y z
N MET A 1 -5.62 17.87 11.60
CA MET A 1 -4.93 17.40 10.37
C MET A 1 -5.65 16.32 9.54
N LYS A 2 -6.77 15.70 9.98
CA LYS A 2 -7.35 14.53 9.27
C LYS A 2 -8.11 14.82 7.96
N TRP A 3 -8.72 16.00 7.79
CA TRP A 3 -9.62 16.25 6.64
C TRP A 3 -8.89 16.51 5.32
N LEU A 4 -7.76 17.23 5.35
CA LEU A 4 -6.91 17.52 4.19
C LEU A 4 -6.31 16.25 3.59
N GLN A 5 -5.76 15.38 4.45
CA GLN A 5 -5.23 14.07 4.03
C GLN A 5 -6.33 13.18 3.45
N LYS A 6 -7.51 13.19 4.06
CA LYS A 6 -8.69 12.46 3.57
C LYS A 6 -9.08 12.95 2.17
N ARG A 7 -9.23 14.27 1.97
CA ARG A 7 -9.59 14.86 0.67
C ARG A 7 -8.55 14.56 -0.40
N PHE A 8 -7.26 14.68 -0.07
CA PHE A 8 -6.18 14.31 -0.99
C PHE A 8 -6.28 12.85 -1.42
N TYR A 9 -6.56 11.94 -0.48
CA TYR A 9 -6.70 10.52 -0.78
C TYR A 9 -7.92 10.19 -1.67
N TYR A 10 -9.06 10.84 -1.46
CA TYR A 10 -10.26 10.54 -2.24
C TYR A 10 -10.33 11.28 -3.59
N VAL A 11 -9.71 12.46 -3.70
CA VAL A 11 -9.83 13.32 -4.89
C VAL A 11 -8.58 13.27 -5.77
N ALA A 12 -7.38 13.32 -5.17
CA ALA A 12 -6.13 13.43 -5.93
C ALA A 12 -5.52 12.07 -6.31
N MET A 13 -5.59 11.06 -5.43
CA MET A 13 -5.03 9.72 -5.73
C MET A 13 -5.65 9.03 -6.95
N PRO A 14 -6.98 9.11 -7.21
CA PRO A 14 -7.56 8.49 -8.42
C PRO A 14 -7.06 9.14 -9.70
N LYS A 15 -6.89 10.48 -9.71
CA LYS A 15 -6.34 11.22 -10.85
C LYS A 15 -4.88 10.86 -11.09
N LEU A 16 -4.07 10.84 -10.02
CA LEU A 16 -2.67 10.41 -10.08
C LEU A 16 -2.53 8.97 -10.60
N ARG A 17 -3.46 8.06 -10.29
CA ARG A 17 -3.42 6.67 -10.81
C ARG A 17 -3.50 6.59 -12.34
N ILE A 18 -4.11 7.59 -12.97
CA ILE A 18 -4.36 7.67 -14.41
C ILE A 18 -3.28 8.52 -15.09
N GLU A 19 -2.99 9.70 -14.53
CA GLU A 19 -2.08 10.70 -15.12
C GLU A 19 -0.59 10.39 -14.86
N ASP A 20 -0.26 9.92 -13.65
CA ASP A 20 1.13 9.63 -13.25
C ASP A 20 1.19 8.39 -12.34
N GLU A 21 1.18 7.25 -13.01
CA GLU A 21 1.25 5.95 -12.36
C GLU A 21 2.51 5.76 -11.51
N ALA A 22 3.66 6.26 -11.96
CA ALA A 22 4.93 6.09 -11.26
C ALA A 22 4.88 6.81 -9.90
N THR A 23 4.41 8.05 -9.87
CA THR A 23 4.22 8.81 -8.64
C THR A 23 3.14 8.20 -7.75
N TRP A 24 2.05 7.69 -8.33
CA TRP A 24 1.02 6.99 -7.57
C TRP A 24 1.58 5.75 -6.86
N ARG A 25 2.34 4.92 -7.57
CA ARG A 25 3.01 3.73 -7.00
C ARG A 25 3.99 4.12 -5.89
N ALA A 26 4.86 5.10 -6.13
CA ALA A 26 5.84 5.57 -5.15
C ALA A 26 5.18 6.03 -3.84
N LYS A 27 4.11 6.84 -3.93
CA LYS A 27 3.35 7.29 -2.75
C LYS A 27 2.69 6.14 -2.00
N LYS A 28 2.18 5.13 -2.73
CA LYS A 28 1.60 3.91 -2.12
C LYS A 28 2.67 3.11 -1.39
N TYR A 29 3.83 2.88 -2.01
CA TYR A 29 4.94 2.16 -1.40
C TYR A 29 5.45 2.86 -0.15
N GLN A 30 5.64 4.18 -0.21
CA GLN A 30 6.05 4.97 0.95
C GLN A 30 5.04 4.84 2.10
N SER A 31 3.75 4.97 1.81
CA SER A 31 2.70 4.89 2.82
C SER A 31 2.61 3.50 3.47
N ILE A 32 2.72 2.45 2.66
CA ILE A 32 2.79 1.06 3.15
C ILE A 32 4.02 0.89 4.04
N SER A 33 5.16 1.45 3.61
CA SER A 33 6.43 1.33 4.34
C SER A 33 6.37 1.96 5.72
N MET A 34 5.90 3.21 5.78
CA MET A 34 5.70 3.92 7.03
C MET A 34 4.72 3.18 7.96
N LYS A 35 3.67 2.59 7.40
CA LYS A 35 2.66 1.88 8.18
C LYS A 35 3.20 0.60 8.80
N TYR A 36 3.89 -0.27 8.06
CA TYR A 36 4.42 -1.49 8.66
C TYR A 36 5.52 -1.18 9.69
N GLN A 37 6.33 -0.15 9.44
CA GLN A 37 7.31 0.33 10.42
C GLN A 37 6.62 0.82 11.71
N SER A 38 5.52 1.57 11.60
CA SER A 38 4.74 2.01 12.77
C SER A 38 4.13 0.84 13.56
N LEU A 39 3.81 -0.25 12.87
CA LEU A 39 3.32 -1.49 13.47
C LEU A 39 4.44 -2.30 14.15
N GLY A 40 5.70 -1.95 13.94
CA GLY A 40 6.85 -2.68 14.47
C GLY A 40 7.11 -4.01 13.75
N MET A 41 6.60 -4.18 12.54
CA MET A 41 6.82 -5.38 11.74
C MET A 41 8.18 -5.32 11.04
N THR A 42 8.85 -6.45 11.00
CA THR A 42 10.02 -6.64 10.14
C THR A 42 9.59 -6.69 8.67
N LYS A 43 10.54 -6.48 7.75
CA LYS A 43 10.25 -6.58 6.31
C LYS A 43 9.73 -7.96 5.93
N GLU A 44 10.30 -9.02 6.51
CA GLU A 44 9.91 -10.42 6.24
C GLU A 44 8.47 -10.68 6.68
N GLU A 45 8.10 -10.30 7.90
CA GLU A 45 6.72 -10.39 8.40
C GLU A 45 5.75 -9.59 7.54
N PHE A 46 6.18 -8.43 7.04
CA PHE A 46 5.38 -7.63 6.13
C PHE A 46 5.16 -8.36 4.80
N TYR A 47 6.18 -8.98 4.20
CA TYR A 47 6.04 -9.73 2.95
C TYR A 47 5.16 -10.98 3.11
N ILE A 48 5.23 -11.66 4.25
CA ILE A 48 4.31 -12.76 4.59
C ILE A 48 2.87 -12.23 4.62
N PHE A 49 2.62 -11.19 5.42
CA PHE A 49 1.30 -10.55 5.51
C PHE A 49 0.82 -10.06 4.14
N ALA A 50 1.69 -9.49 3.33
CA ALA A 50 1.32 -8.93 2.05
C ALA A 50 0.99 -10.03 1.02
N ASN A 51 1.71 -11.15 1.03
CA ASN A 51 1.36 -12.33 0.23
C ASN A 51 -0.02 -12.88 0.63
N GLU A 52 -0.28 -13.02 1.94
CA GLU A 52 -1.59 -13.45 2.45
C GLU A 52 -2.72 -12.46 2.10
N ALA A 53 -2.48 -11.16 2.31
CA ALA A 53 -3.48 -10.11 2.14
C ALA A 53 -3.87 -9.90 0.67
N VAL A 54 -2.92 -10.02 -0.25
CA VAL A 54 -3.19 -9.91 -1.69
C VAL A 54 -3.74 -11.23 -2.23
N GLY A 55 -3.28 -12.37 -1.69
CA GLY A 55 -3.72 -13.71 -2.09
C GLY A 55 -3.23 -14.08 -3.49
N LEU A 56 -1.99 -13.69 -3.83
CA LEU A 56 -1.42 -13.98 -5.14
C LEU A 56 -1.00 -15.45 -5.22
N LYS A 57 -1.25 -16.08 -6.39
CA LYS A 57 -0.80 -17.44 -6.69
C LYS A 57 0.73 -17.59 -6.75
N LYS A 58 1.44 -16.47 -6.94
CA LYS A 58 2.91 -16.42 -6.92
C LYS A 58 3.34 -15.47 -5.80
N HIS A 59 4.31 -15.91 -4.99
CA HIS A 59 5.01 -15.01 -4.08
C HIS A 59 5.64 -13.90 -4.89
N PHE A 60 5.39 -12.65 -4.51
CA PHE A 60 6.06 -11.51 -5.12
C PHE A 60 7.33 -11.21 -4.34
N SER A 61 8.44 -11.08 -5.06
CA SER A 61 9.73 -10.72 -4.47
C SER A 61 9.84 -9.20 -4.32
N SER A 62 9.09 -8.45 -5.14
CA SER A 62 9.07 -6.98 -5.09
C SER A 62 7.66 -6.43 -5.22
N MET A 63 7.36 -5.38 -4.44
CA MET A 63 6.10 -4.62 -4.57
C MET A 63 5.96 -3.94 -5.94
N THR A 64 7.04 -3.80 -6.71
CA THR A 64 7.06 -3.28 -8.09
C THR A 64 6.40 -4.22 -9.11
N GLU A 65 6.34 -5.51 -8.79
CA GLU A 65 5.71 -6.55 -9.63
C GLU A 65 4.18 -6.58 -9.46
N LEU A 66 3.66 -5.91 -8.43
CA LEU A 66 2.24 -5.86 -8.16
C LEU A 66 1.52 -4.99 -9.20
N SER A 67 0.42 -5.52 -9.74
CA SER A 67 -0.51 -4.74 -10.54
C SER A 67 -1.13 -3.61 -9.72
N LYS A 68 -1.66 -2.57 -10.39
CA LYS A 68 -2.36 -1.45 -9.73
C LYS A 68 -3.43 -1.93 -8.74
N THR A 69 -4.24 -2.91 -9.13
CA THR A 69 -5.33 -3.45 -8.33
C THR A 69 -4.81 -4.19 -7.10
N SER A 70 -3.79 -5.02 -7.25
CA SER A 70 -3.14 -5.76 -6.16
C SER A 70 -2.45 -4.82 -5.17
N LEU A 71 -1.75 -3.80 -5.67
CA LEU A 71 -1.11 -2.78 -4.83
C LEU A 71 -2.13 -1.96 -4.04
N GLU A 72 -3.25 -1.60 -4.66
CA GLU A 72 -4.31 -0.87 -3.95
C GLU A 72 -4.99 -1.73 -2.89
N LYS A 73 -5.21 -3.03 -3.19
CA LYS A 73 -5.73 -3.99 -2.21
C LYS A 73 -4.78 -4.13 -1.02
N LEU A 74 -3.48 -4.28 -1.27
CA LEU A 74 -2.44 -4.34 -0.24
C LEU A 74 -2.48 -3.08 0.64
N TYR A 75 -2.45 -1.91 0.02
CA TYR A 75 -2.51 -0.63 0.73
C TYR A 75 -3.71 -0.56 1.68
N ARG A 76 -4.91 -0.92 1.21
CA ARG A 76 -6.13 -0.90 2.03
C ARG A 76 -6.01 -1.84 3.23
N LYS A 77 -5.48 -3.06 3.03
CA LYS A 77 -5.28 -4.04 4.09
C LYS A 77 -4.22 -3.60 5.10
N THR A 78 -3.09 -3.06 4.64
CA THR A 78 -2.02 -2.54 5.53
C THR A 78 -2.52 -1.35 6.35
N MET A 79 -3.29 -0.43 5.74
CA MET A 79 -3.82 0.73 6.45
C MET A 79 -4.94 0.37 7.44
N ALA A 80 -5.76 -0.63 7.12
CA ALA A 80 -6.76 -1.18 8.03
C ALA A 80 -6.15 -1.96 9.20
N LYS A 81 -4.88 -2.41 9.08
CA LYS A 81 -4.16 -3.09 10.17
C LYS A 81 -3.90 -2.09 11.30
N THR A 82 -4.51 -2.34 12.45
CA THR A 82 -4.25 -1.64 13.71
C THR A 82 -3.26 -2.46 14.52
N LYS A 83 -2.38 -1.76 15.26
CA LYS A 83 -1.52 -2.40 16.26
C LYS A 83 -2.46 -3.00 17.31
N LYS A 84 -2.38 -4.32 17.52
CA LYS A 84 -3.13 -5.01 18.58
C LYS A 84 -2.46 -4.71 19.91
#